data_AF-A0A353TWR7-F1
#
_entry.id   AF-A0A353TWR7-F1
#
_cell.length_a   1.000
_cell.length_b   1.000
_cell.length_c   1.000
_cell.angle_alpha   90.00
_cell.angle_beta   90.00
_cell.angle_gamma   90.00
#
_symmetry.space_group_name_H-M   'P 1'
#
loop_
_entity.id
_entity.type
_entity.pdbx_description
1 polymer ?
#
loop_
_entity_poly.entity_id
_entity_poly.type
_entity_poly.pdbx_seq_one_letter_code
_entity_poly.pdbx_strand_id
1 'polypeptide(L)' 'MSQAKIYYKDDLAGILVETDDGEYEFTYDKEYIRNYPDGFLTFSMPVSYHQY' A
#
# COMPACT_ATOMS: atom_id res chain seq x y z
N MET A 1 -1.95 11.82 13.32
CA MET A 1 -1.96 11.30 11.95
C MET A 1 -0.54 10.99 11.49
N SER A 2 -0.09 9.76 11.74
CA SER A 2 1.20 9.24 11.33
C SER A 2 1.05 8.55 9.97
N GLN A 3 2.03 8.68 9.09
CA GLN A 3 2.04 7.97 7.81
C GLN A 3 3.42 7.40 7.51
N ALA A 4 3.45 6.25 6.85
CA ALA A 4 4.66 5.61 6.37
C ALA A 4 4.54 5.32 4.87
N LYS A 5 5.65 5.53 4.16
CA LYS A 5 5.78 5.09 2.76
C LYS A 5 6.32 3.67 2.73
N ILE A 6 5.65 2.80 2.01
CA ILE A 6 6.04 1.40 1.85
C ILE A 6 6.69 1.26 0.48
N TYR A 7 7.95 0.80 0.47
CA TYR A 7 8.71 0.59 -0.74
C TYR A 7 8.92 -0.90 -0.98
N TYR A 8 8.74 -1.33 -2.22
CA TYR A 8 9.23 -2.62 -2.69
C TYR A 8 10.49 -2.37 -3.50
N LYS A 9 11.65 -2.71 -2.91
CA LYS A 9 12.96 -2.27 -3.40
C LYS A 9 13.00 -0.73 -3.46
N ASP A 10 13.09 -0.15 -4.66
CA ASP A 10 13.16 1.28 -4.88
C ASP A 10 11.82 1.87 -5.35
N ASP A 11 10.82 1.03 -5.64
CA ASP A 11 9.49 1.44 -6.10
C ASP A 11 8.57 1.74 -4.92
N LEU A 12 7.90 2.90 -4.94
CA LEU A 12 6.88 3.24 -3.95
C LEU A 12 5.67 2.33 -4.15
N ALA A 13 5.48 1.35 -3.28
CA ALA A 13 4.39 0.39 -3.36
C ALA A 13 3.08 0.95 -2.81
N GLY A 14 3.14 1.78 -1.77
CA GLY A 14 1.94 2.33 -1.16
C GLY A 14 2.20 3.19 0.07
N ILE A 15 1.11 3.59 0.71
CA ILE A 15 1.10 4.41 1.92
C ILE A 15 0.33 3.67 3.01
N LEU A 16 0.93 3.59 4.19
CA LEU A 16 0.30 3.11 5.42
C LEU A 16 -0.03 4.32 6.30
N VAL A 17 -1.27 4.42 6.75
CA VAL A 17 -1.75 5.50 7.62
C VAL A 17 -2.24 4.90 8.93
N GLU A 18 -1.82 5.47 10.04
CA GLU A 18 -2.39 5.18 11.36
C GLU A 18 -3.61 6.08 11.57
N THR A 19 -4.78 5.48 11.80
CA THR A 19 -6.05 6.19 12.05
C THR A 19 -6.09 6.71 13.48
N ASP A 20 -7.01 7.63 13.76
CA ASP A 20 -7.17 8.19 15.11
C ASP A 20 -7.68 7.14 16.13
N ASP A 21 -8.26 6.04 15.65
CA ASP A 21 -8.70 4.89 16.46
C ASP A 21 -7.57 3.88 16.73
N GLY A 22 -6.36 4.12 16.22
CA GLY A 22 -5.19 3.24 16.38
C GLY A 22 -5.20 2.04 15.43
N GLU A 23 -6.06 2.05 14.41
CA GLU A 23 -6.02 1.08 13.31
C GLU A 23 -5.05 1.54 12.21
N TYR A 24 -4.79 0.66 11.26
CA TYR A 24 -3.87 0.92 10.15
C TYR A 24 -4.56 0.68 8.83
N GLU A 25 -4.52 1.68 7.96
CA GLU A 25 -5.07 1.61 6.61
C GLU A 25 -3.94 1.64 5.58
N PHE A 26 -3.93 0.68 4.67
CA PHE A 26 -2.95 0.58 3.59
C PHE A 26 -3.58 0.82 2.22
N THR A 27 -2.92 1.63 1.41
CA THR A 27 -3.30 1.86 0.02
C THR A 27 -2.10 1.70 -0.90
N TYR A 28 -2.28 0.94 -1.98
CA TYR A 28 -1.27 0.86 -3.04
C TYR A 28 -1.16 2.16 -3.82
N ASP A 29 0.05 2.52 -4.23
CA ASP A 29 0.29 3.65 -5.12
C ASP A 29 -0.25 3.37 -6.53
N LYS A 30 -0.80 4.40 -7.18
CA LYS A 30 -1.42 4.25 -8.50
C LYS A 30 -0.43 3.90 -9.59
N GLU A 31 0.81 4.37 -9.51
CA GLU A 31 1.87 3.96 -10.44
C GLU A 31 2.27 2.52 -10.19
N TYR A 32 2.38 2.12 -8.92
CA TYR A 32 2.68 0.73 -8.56
C TYR A 32 1.61 -0.24 -9.07
N ILE A 33 0.32 0.08 -8.93
CA ILE A 33 -0.78 -0.74 -9.46
C ILE A 33 -0.66 -0.93 -10.98
N ARG A 34 -0.27 0.12 -11.71
CA ARG A 34 -0.15 0.07 -13.17
C ARG A 34 1.08 -0.70 -13.63
N ASN A 35 2.21 -0.52 -12.94
CA ASN A 35 3.49 -1.09 -13.34
C ASN A 35 3.68 -2.54 -12.85
N TYR A 36 3.08 -2.88 -11.71
CA TYR A 36 3.28 -4.15 -11.01
C TYR A 36 1.96 -4.77 -10.52
N PRO A 37 0.99 -5.05 -11.41
CA PRO A 37 -0.32 -5.60 -11.01
C PRO A 37 -0.22 -6.97 -10.31
N ASP A 38 0.83 -7.75 -10.58
CA ASP A 38 1.10 -9.03 -9.91
C ASP A 38 2.15 -8.92 -8.80
N GLY A 39 2.64 -7.70 -8.51
CA GLY A 39 3.67 -7.41 -7.52
C GLY A 39 3.13 -7.25 -6.09
N PHE A 40 2.22 -8.14 -5.67
CA PHE A 40 1.57 -8.03 -4.36
C PHE A 40 2.56 -8.25 -3.21
N LEU A 41 2.43 -7.42 -2.17
CA LEU A 41 3.28 -7.53 -0.98
C LEU A 41 2.86 -8.71 -0.10
N THR A 42 1.57 -9.05 -0.11
CA THR A 42 0.98 -10.15 0.66
C THR A 42 -0.12 -10.83 -0.17
N PHE A 43 -0.34 -12.12 0.08
CA PHE A 43 -1.40 -12.86 -0.61
C PHE A 43 -2.82 -12.40 -0.22
N SER A 44 -3.00 -11.87 0.98
CA SER A 44 -4.29 -11.37 1.47
C SER A 44 -4.62 -9.95 0.99
N MET A 45 -3.63 -9.22 0.47
CA MET A 45 -3.77 -7.84 0.00
C MET A 45 -3.21 -7.71 -1.42
N PRO A 46 -3.89 -8.29 -2.43
CA PRO A 46 -3.44 -8.20 -3.82
C PRO A 46 -3.38 -6.74 -4.30
N VAL A 47 -2.51 -6.45 -5.27
CA VAL A 47 -2.34 -5.10 -5.81
C VAL A 47 -3.64 -4.66 -6.48
N SER A 48 -4.27 -3.63 -5.93
CA SER A 48 -5.52 -3.09 -6.43
C SER A 48 -5.75 -1.67 -5.91
N TYR A 49 -6.78 -0.99 -6.43
CA TYR A 49 -7.23 0.31 -5.93
C TYR A 49 -8.03 0.20 -4.61
N HIS A 50 -8.15 -1.00 -4.04
CA HIS A 50 -8.81 -1.20 -2.77
C HIS A 50 -7.93 -0.71 -1.61
N GLN A 51 -8.58 -0.12 -0.61
CA GLN A 51 -7.97 0.24 0.66
C GLN A 51 -8.15 -0.93 1.63
N TYR A 52 -7.07 -1.31 2.29
CA TYR A 52 -6.99 -2.44 3.22
C TYR A 52 -6.84 -1.97 4.65
#